data_AF-S6A882-F1
#
_entry.id   AF-S6A882-F1
#
_cell.length_a   1.000
_cell.length_b   1.000
_cell.length_c   1.000
_cell.angle_alpha   90.00
_cell.angle_beta   90.00
_cell.angle_gamma   90.00
#
_symmetry.space_group_name_H-M   'P 1'
#
loop_
_entity.id
_entity.type
_entity.pdbx_description
1 polymer ?
#
loop_
_entity_poly.entity_id
_entity_poly.type
_entity_poly.pdbx_seq_one_letter_code
_entity_poly.pdbx_strand_id
1 'polypeptide(L)' 'MDVSLLEDIVEKLRTDKPLEAKYRNHELAGKFKGVWECHIQPDWLLLYYKDKNILVLTLVDT' A
#
# COMPACT_ATOMS: atom_id res chain seq x y z
N MET A 1 4.23 1.22 -17.00
CA MET A 1 4.21 1.54 -15.56
C MET A 1 3.95 3.04 -15.42
N ASP A 2 2.74 3.43 -15.05
CA ASP A 2 2.47 4.82 -14.65
C ASP A 2 2.92 5.00 -13.19
N VAL A 3 4.15 5.52 -13.03
CA VAL A 3 4.78 5.71 -11.72
C VAL A 3 4.04 6.73 -10.88
N SER A 4 3.29 7.65 -11.49
CA SER A 4 2.57 8.72 -10.78
C SER A 4 1.49 8.18 -9.84
N LEU A 5 0.88 7.03 -10.17
CA LEU A 5 -0.08 6.36 -9.30
C LEU A 5 0.59 5.82 -8.04
N LEU A 6 1.78 5.22 -8.17
CA LEU A 6 2.54 4.75 -7.02
C LEU A 6 2.97 5.92 -6.13
N GLU A 7 3.44 7.02 -6.72
CA GLU A 7 3.86 8.22 -5.99
C GLU A 7 2.71 8.84 -5.17
N ASP A 8 1.51 8.95 -5.76
CA ASP A 8 0.31 9.43 -5.05
C ASP A 8 -0.04 8.55 -3.85
N ILE A 9 -0.02 7.22 -4.03
CA ILE A 9 -0.29 6.27 -2.94
C ILE A 9 0.77 6.40 -1.84
N VAL A 10 2.06 6.45 -2.20
CA VAL A 10 3.15 6.58 -1.22
C VAL A 10 3.03 7.88 -0.43
N GLU A 11 2.69 8.99 -1.08
CA GLU A 11 2.51 10.27 -0.39
C GLU A 11 1.32 10.25 0.57
N LYS A 12 0.20 9.65 0.15
CA LYS A 12 -0.97 9.45 1.03
C LYS A 12 -0.62 8.59 2.24
N LEU A 13 0.08 7.46 2.05
CA LEU A 13 0.51 6.57 3.14
C LEU A 13 1.51 7.25 4.10
N ARG A 14 2.48 7.99 3.55
CA ARG A 14 3.47 8.72 4.36
C ARG A 14 2.84 9.82 5.20
N THR A 15 1.77 10.46 4.70
CA THR A 15 1.06 11.55 5.37
C THR A 15 -0.21 11.15 6.10
N ASP A 16 -0.45 9.85 6.27
CA ASP A 16 -1.65 9.29 6.95
C ASP A 16 -2.98 9.78 6.35
N LYS A 17 -3.00 10.08 5.05
CA LYS A 17 -4.22 10.41 4.32
C LYS A 17 -4.96 9.14 3.93
N PRO A 18 -6.31 9.15 3.97
CA PRO A 18 -7.10 8.01 3.56
C PRO A 18 -6.89 7.70 2.07
N LEU A 19 -6.84 6.41 1.73
CA LEU A 19 -6.87 5.93 0.36
C LEU A 19 -8.32 5.75 -0.10
N GLU A 20 -8.56 5.99 -1.39
CA GLU A 20 -9.86 5.74 -2.01
C GLU A 20 -10.20 4.24 -1.98
N ALA A 21 -11.48 3.90 -1.80
CA ALA A 21 -11.94 2.51 -1.68
C ALA A 21 -11.58 1.63 -2.89
N LYS A 22 -11.39 2.23 -4.08
CA LYS A 22 -10.97 1.51 -5.29
C LYS A 22 -9.63 0.79 -5.14
N TYR A 23 -8.75 1.28 -4.26
CA TYR A 23 -7.45 0.69 -4.00
C TYR A 23 -7.50 -0.52 -3.06
N ARG A 24 -8.69 -0.88 -2.56
CA ARG A 24 -8.93 -2.06 -1.71
C ARG A 24 -7.92 -2.19 -0.57
N ASN A 25 -7.51 -1.07 0.03
CA ASN A 25 -6.49 -1.07 1.06
C ASN A 25 -7.02 -1.76 2.33
N HIS A 26 -6.40 -2.86 2.72
CA HIS A 26 -6.82 -3.63 3.88
C HIS A 26 -5.65 -4.30 4.60
N GLU A 27 -5.80 -4.47 5.92
CA GLU A 27 -4.84 -5.21 6.73
C GLU A 27 -4.99 -6.71 6.47
N LEU A 28 -3.86 -7.41 6.30
CA LEU A 28 -3.81 -8.85 6.18
C LEU A 28 -4.05 -9.52 7.54
N ALA A 29 -4.62 -10.73 7.49
CA ALA A 29 -4.94 -11.50 8.68
C ALA A 29 -3.86 -12.56 9.02
N GLY A 30 -3.96 -13.14 10.21
CA GLY A 30 -3.15 -14.27 10.63
C GLY A 30 -1.67 -13.92 10.80
N LYS A 31 -0.79 -14.71 10.16
CA LYS A 31 0.68 -14.53 10.26
C LYS A 31 1.19 -13.19 9.70
N PHE A 32 0.38 -12.49 8.92
CA PHE A 32 0.72 -11.20 8.32
C PHE A 32 -0.04 -10.03 8.97
N LYS A 33 -0.59 -10.21 10.19
CA LYS A 33 -1.19 -9.11 10.94
C LYS A 33 -0.22 -7.94 11.08
N GLY A 34 -0.70 -6.72 10.85
CA GLY A 34 0.09 -5.49 10.78
C GLY A 34 0.66 -5.16 9.41
N VAL A 35 0.61 -6.10 8.46
CA VAL A 35 0.91 -5.86 7.04
C VAL A 35 -0.38 -5.50 6.31
N TRP A 36 -0.28 -4.54 5.41
CA TRP A 36 -1.37 -4.03 4.58
C TRP A 36 -1.14 -4.40 3.13
N GLU A 37 -2.25 -4.65 2.44
CA GLU A 37 -2.30 -4.93 1.02
C GLU A 37 -3.13 -3.86 0.32
N CYS A 38 -2.52 -3.20 -0.68
CA CYS A 38 -3.12 -2.13 -1.46
C CYS A 38 -3.03 -2.45 -2.96
N HIS A 39 -4.17 -2.48 -3.64
CA HIS A 39 -4.30 -2.79 -5.06
C HIS A 39 -4.22 -1.48 -5.85
N ILE A 40 -3.08 -1.19 -6.47
CA ILE A 40 -2.89 0.07 -7.22
C ILE A 40 -3.45 -0.07 -8.64
N GLN A 41 -3.19 -1.21 -9.27
CA GLN A 41 -3.69 -1.65 -10.57
C GLN A 41 -4.02 -3.14 -10.50
N PRO A 42 -4.74 -3.73 -11.47
CA PRO A 42 -5.07 -5.16 -11.46
C PRO A 42 -3.86 -6.08 -11.22
N ASP A 43 -2.71 -5.73 -11.78
CA ASP A 43 -1.49 -6.54 -11.70
C ASP A 43 -0.48 -5.98 -10.67
N TRP A 44 -0.83 -4.90 -9.94
CA TRP A 44 0.07 -4.25 -8.99
C TRP A 44 -0.43 -4.32 -7.57
N LEU A 45 0.32 -5.07 -6.76
CA LEU A 45 0.08 -5.21 -5.34
C LEU A 45 1.17 -4.49 -4.54
N LEU A 46 0.77 -3.51 -3.73
CA LEU A 46 1.65 -2.88 -2.77
C LEU A 46 1.41 -3.49 -1.39
N LEU A 47 2.39 -4.26 -0.92
CA LEU A 47 2.46 -4.71 0.46
C LEU A 47 3.23 -3.68 1.28
N TYR A 48 2.70 -3.28 2.43
CA TYR A 48 3.37 -2.34 3.29
C TYR A 48 3.10 -2.57 4.77
N TYR A 49 3.98 -2.07 5.62
CA TYR A 49 3.69 -1.87 7.03
C TYR A 49 4.32 -0.56 7.50
N LYS A 50 3.76 0.00 8.57
CA LYS A 50 4.22 1.26 9.16
C LYS A 50 4.59 1.02 10.62
N ASP A 51 5.86 1.27 10.96
CA ASP A 51 6.35 1.25 12.33
C ASP A 51 6.94 2.61 12.68
N LYS A 52 6.26 3.34 13.57
CA LYS A 52 6.61 4.71 13.98
C LYS A 52 6.79 5.62 12.76
N ASN A 53 8.04 5.99 12.46
CA ASN A 53 8.41 6.89 11.37
C ASN A 53 8.96 6.16 10.15
N ILE A 54 8.88 4.82 10.12
CA ILE A 54 9.36 3.98 9.03
C ILE A 54 8.14 3.42 8.29
N LEU A 55 8.08 3.70 6.99
CA LEU A 55 7.14 3.08 6.06
C LEU A 55 7.95 2.13 5.16
N VAL A 56 7.68 0.83 5.26
CA VAL A 56 8.31 -0.18 4.41
C VAL A 56 7.33 -0.58 3.32
N LEU A 57 7.82 -0.61 2.08
CA LEU A 57 7.02 -0.81 0.87
C LEU A 57 7.62 -1.96 0.06
N THR A 58 6.78 -2.86 -0.43
CA THR A 58 7.16 -3.91 -1.38
C THR A 58 6.12 -3.94 -2.48
N LEU A 59 6.52 -3.51 -3.68
CA LEU A 59 5.68 -3.62 -4.87
C LEU A 59 5.88 -4.99 -5.50
N VAL A 60 4.79 -5.70 -5.74
CA VAL A 60 4.75 -6.96 -6.45
C VAL A 60 3.99 -6.75 -7.75
N ASP A 61 4.61 -7.16 -8.85
CA ASP A 61 4.00 -7.26 -10.18
C ASP A 61 3.55 -8.72 -10.34
N THR A 62 2.24 -8.95 -10.47
CA THR A 62 1.61 -10.29 -10.40
C THR A 62 1.07 -10.75 -11.73
#